data_AF-A0A434SS06-F1
#
_entry.id   AF-A0A434SS06-F1
#
_cell.length_a   1.000
_cell.length_b   1.000
_cell.length_c   1.000
_cell.angle_alpha   90.00
_cell.angle_beta   90.00
_cell.angle_gamma   90.00
#
_symmetry.space_group_name_H-M   'P 1'
#
loop_
_entity.id
_entity.type
_entity.pdbx_description
1 polymer ?
#
loop_
_entity_poly.entity_id
_entity_poly.type
_entity_poly.pdbx_seq_one_letter_code
_entity_poly.pdbx_strand_id
1 'polypeptide(L)'
;MRRLGAQMMRVLVCSPNPTVSINIEAVLAAADIECEIEPEPQAFGSLLFRDPDTIGIFLALWPGSAAKMCREWRIADVRNPLFALVDEQSIIVGPSALAAALNAGADDAQPWPINGAELVARLFALQRRQRDGNPSIIQLPGCVLRPSTGELVGDTAKIHLTHQETVLLTALAARPGLIVTKAMCMLALYNGRDEAHVKIVDVFVCKLRKKIAAATGGLDVIETVWGQGFRFIPDGYAPSFSQFGQRVPG
;
A
#
# COMPACT_ATOMS: atom_id res chain seq x y z
N MET A 1 -15.54 24.25 10.75
CA MET A 1 -15.92 22.96 10.14
C MET A 1 -14.65 22.30 9.59
N ARG A 2 -14.04 21.38 10.34
CA ARG A 2 -12.88 20.59 9.89
C ARG A 2 -13.37 19.50 8.94
N ARG A 3 -12.82 19.43 7.73
CA ARG A 3 -13.10 18.34 6.78
C ARG A 3 -12.68 17.01 7.42
N LEU A 4 -13.64 16.10 7.60
CA LEU A 4 -13.39 14.69 7.91
C LEU A 4 -12.68 14.05 6.70
N GLY A 5 -11.52 13.43 6.93
CA GLY A 5 -11.04 12.31 6.09
C GLY A 5 -10.02 12.58 4.98
N ALA A 6 -9.28 13.68 4.96
CA ALA A 6 -8.11 13.77 4.07
C ALA A 6 -6.93 13.03 4.72
N GLN A 7 -6.58 11.85 4.22
CA GLN A 7 -5.32 11.18 4.59
C GLN A 7 -4.17 12.10 4.17
N MET A 8 -3.43 12.62 5.17
CA MET A 8 -2.26 13.46 4.93
C MET A 8 -1.18 12.64 4.25
N MET A 9 -0.45 13.27 3.32
CA MET A 9 0.68 12.62 2.64
C MET A 9 1.81 12.39 3.65
N ARG A 10 2.30 11.15 3.71
CA ARG A 10 3.48 10.77 4.50
C ARG A 10 4.65 10.50 3.56
N VAL A 11 5.79 11.09 3.88
CA VAL A 11 7.03 10.96 3.12
C VAL A 11 8.15 10.50 4.06
N LEU A 12 8.89 9.48 3.65
CA LEU A 12 10.11 9.06 4.33
C LEU A 12 11.30 9.48 3.46
N VAL A 13 12.33 10.07 4.07
CA VAL A 13 13.52 10.58 3.37
C VAL A 13 14.77 9.81 3.80
N CYS A 14 15.45 9.18 2.84
CA CYS A 14 16.76 8.55 3.02
C CYS A 14 17.86 9.37 2.36
N SER A 15 18.61 10.11 3.18
CA SER A 15 19.78 10.86 2.72
C SER A 15 20.89 10.76 3.77
N PRO A 16 22.12 10.37 3.38
CA PRO A 16 23.28 10.42 4.27
C PRO A 16 23.79 11.87 4.47
N ASN A 17 23.26 12.84 3.73
CA ASN A 17 23.61 14.25 3.86
C ASN A 17 22.53 14.99 4.68
N PRO A 18 22.83 15.44 5.91
CA PRO A 18 21.86 16.10 6.79
C PRO A 18 21.31 17.40 6.20
N THR A 19 22.13 18.16 5.47
CA THR A 19 21.71 19.42 4.84
C THR A 19 20.64 19.19 3.79
N VAL A 20 20.76 18.09 3.02
CA VAL A 20 19.74 17.70 2.04
C VAL A 20 18.44 17.33 2.75
N SER A 21 18.51 16.54 3.82
CA SER A 21 17.34 16.14 4.60
C SER A 21 16.60 17.34 5.18
N ILE A 22 17.32 18.28 5.80
CA ILE A 22 16.75 19.51 6.38
C ILE A 22 16.07 20.36 5.30
N ASN A 23 16.70 20.51 4.13
CA ASN A 23 16.12 21.29 3.05
C ASN A 23 14.84 20.65 2.50
N ILE A 24 14.84 19.32 2.32
CA ILE A 24 13.64 18.58 1.88
C ILE A 24 12.55 18.69 2.94
N GLU A 25 12.86 18.45 4.21
CA GLU A 25 11.92 18.57 5.32
C GLU A 25 11.27 19.96 5.38
N ALA A 26 12.06 21.03 5.25
CA ALA A 26 11.55 22.40 5.22
C ALA A 26 10.59 22.65 4.04
N VAL A 27 10.91 22.13 2.85
CA VAL A 27 10.05 22.22 1.66
C VAL A 27 8.73 21.46 1.88
N LEU A 28 8.80 20.26 2.44
CA LEU A 28 7.62 19.41 2.71
C LEU A 28 6.73 19.99 3.81
N ALA A 29 7.33 20.51 4.87
CA ALA A 29 6.61 21.17 5.96
C ALA A 29 5.83 22.41 5.47
N ALA A 30 6.43 23.20 4.57
CA ALA A 30 5.75 24.34 3.94
C ALA A 30 4.53 23.93 3.09
N ALA A 31 4.45 22.66 2.68
CA ALA A 31 3.36 22.08 1.91
C ALA A 31 2.38 21.23 2.76
N ASP A 32 2.51 21.24 4.10
CA ASP A 32 1.69 20.44 5.03
C ASP A 32 1.79 18.92 4.78
N ILE A 33 2.99 18.46 4.40
CA ILE A 33 3.32 17.04 4.18
C ILE A 33 4.09 16.52 5.38
N GLU A 34 3.65 15.39 5.95
CA GLU A 34 4.35 14.74 7.06
C GLU A 34 5.65 14.10 6.54
N CYS A 35 6.77 14.41 7.19
CA CYS A 35 8.10 13.96 6.79
C CYS A 35 8.78 13.24 7.96
N GLU A 36 9.34 12.06 7.70
CA GLU A 36 10.25 11.35 8.59
C GLU A 36 11.59 11.15 7.88
N ILE A 37 12.71 11.19 8.62
CA ILE A 37 14.06 11.04 8.06
C ILE A 37 14.67 9.74 8.60
N GLU A 38 15.10 8.87 7.70
CA GLU A 38 15.84 7.65 8.03
C GLU A 38 17.04 7.51 7.08
N PRO A 39 18.26 7.88 7.51
CA PRO A 39 19.43 7.91 6.64
C PRO A 39 19.98 6.52 6.28
N GLU A 40 19.63 5.46 7.02
CA GLU A 40 20.12 4.11 6.76
C GLU A 40 19.21 3.40 5.73
N PRO A 41 19.72 3.03 4.53
CA PRO A 41 18.88 2.43 3.48
C PRO A 41 18.13 1.16 3.87
N GLN A 42 18.69 0.37 4.78
CA GLN A 42 18.07 -0.87 5.26
C GLN A 42 16.90 -0.59 6.21
N ALA A 43 17.08 0.34 7.15
CA ALA A 43 16.02 0.79 8.05
C ALA A 43 14.91 1.50 7.26
N PHE A 44 15.29 2.36 6.31
CA PHE A 44 14.38 3.02 5.38
C PHE A 44 13.48 2.04 4.65
N GLY A 45 14.07 1.01 4.01
CA GLY A 45 13.29 -0.03 3.32
C GLY A 45 12.34 -0.78 4.26
N SER A 46 12.77 -1.03 5.50
CA SER A 46 11.95 -1.70 6.52
C SER A 46 10.77 -0.86 6.99
N LEU A 47 10.93 0.47 7.10
CA LEU A 47 9.87 1.40 7.44
C LEU A 47 8.85 1.53 6.30
N LEU A 48 9.33 1.65 5.06
CA LEU A 48 8.45 1.65 3.88
C LEU A 48 7.61 0.37 3.79
N PHE A 49 8.22 -0.80 4.00
CA PHE A 49 7.49 -2.07 4.00
C PHE A 49 6.37 -2.12 5.06
N ARG A 50 6.55 -1.46 6.21
CA ARG A 50 5.56 -1.42 7.30
C ARG A 50 4.42 -0.46 7.01
N ASP A 51 4.68 0.62 6.28
CA ASP A 51 3.69 1.63 5.89
C ASP A 51 3.59 1.74 4.36
N PRO A 52 2.73 0.95 3.71
CA PRO A 52 2.65 0.88 2.25
C PRO A 52 2.14 2.16 1.56
N ASP A 53 1.52 3.08 2.32
CA ASP A 53 0.98 4.33 1.78
C ASP A 53 2.03 5.47 1.75
N THR A 54 3.19 5.24 2.36
CA THR A 54 4.28 6.23 2.47
C THR A 54 5.07 6.32 1.16
N ILE A 55 5.41 7.55 0.74
CA ILE A 55 6.30 7.79 -0.40
C ILE A 55 7.75 7.83 0.11
N GLY A 56 8.63 7.06 -0.51
CA GLY A 56 10.05 7.08 -0.21
C GLY A 56 10.81 8.05 -1.12
N ILE A 57 11.48 9.05 -0.56
CA ILE A 57 12.49 9.86 -1.24
C ILE A 57 13.86 9.36 -0.82
N PHE A 58 14.77 9.14 -1.75
CA PHE A 58 16.15 8.77 -1.40
C PHE A 58 17.18 9.45 -2.29
N LEU A 59 18.32 9.78 -1.70
CA LEU A 59 19.45 10.43 -2.38
C LEU A 59 20.49 9.39 -2.82
N ALA A 60 20.78 9.38 -4.11
CA ALA A 60 21.78 8.54 -4.75
C ALA A 60 23.03 9.36 -5.09
N LEU A 61 24.13 9.12 -4.37
CA LEU A 61 25.36 9.90 -4.45
C LEU A 61 26.48 9.28 -5.30
N TRP A 62 26.33 8.04 -5.77
CA TRP A 62 27.34 7.36 -6.59
C TRP A 62 26.72 6.73 -7.85
N PRO A 63 27.49 6.62 -8.96
CA PRO A 63 26.99 6.03 -10.20
C PRO A 63 26.41 4.62 -9.98
N GLY A 64 25.20 4.40 -10.49
CA GLY A 64 24.48 3.13 -10.38
C GLY A 64 23.86 2.82 -9.01
N SER A 65 24.04 3.67 -7.99
CA SER A 65 23.49 3.45 -6.65
C SER A 65 21.97 3.43 -6.63
N ALA A 66 21.34 4.36 -7.35
CA ALA A 66 19.89 4.47 -7.43
C ALA A 66 19.26 3.16 -7.92
N ALA A 67 19.79 2.64 -9.04
CA ALA A 67 19.30 1.40 -9.62
C ALA A 67 19.55 0.19 -8.70
N LYS A 68 20.68 0.16 -7.97
CA LYS A 68 20.97 -0.90 -6.99
C LYS A 68 19.97 -0.87 -5.84
N MET A 69 19.77 0.28 -5.21
CA MET A 69 18.86 0.46 -4.07
C MET A 69 17.41 0.13 -4.45
N CYS A 70 16.93 0.62 -5.59
CA CYS A 70 15.60 0.26 -6.10
C CYS A 70 15.44 -1.25 -6.26
N ARG A 71 16.40 -1.95 -6.89
CA ARG A 71 16.34 -3.40 -7.04
C ARG A 71 16.30 -4.12 -5.69
N GLU A 72 17.15 -3.73 -4.75
CA GLU A 72 17.21 -4.33 -3.42
C GLU A 72 15.86 -4.19 -2.68
N TRP A 73 15.27 -2.99 -2.68
CA TRP A 73 13.96 -2.76 -2.05
C TRP A 73 12.82 -3.49 -2.78
N ARG A 74 12.81 -3.54 -4.13
CA ARG A 74 11.80 -4.29 -4.88
C ARG A 74 11.93 -5.80 -4.67
N ILE A 75 13.14 -6.34 -4.56
CA ILE A 75 13.37 -7.75 -4.18
C ILE A 75 12.86 -8.03 -2.76
N ALA A 76 12.99 -7.06 -1.85
CA ALA A 76 12.45 -7.12 -0.50
C ALA A 76 10.92 -6.84 -0.41
N ASP A 77 10.21 -6.81 -1.54
CA ASP A 77 8.76 -6.54 -1.66
C ASP A 77 8.32 -5.19 -1.09
N VAL A 78 9.22 -4.19 -1.05
CA VAL A 78 8.84 -2.79 -0.83
C VAL A 78 8.11 -2.31 -2.07
N ARG A 79 6.82 -2.04 -1.98
CA ARG A 79 5.95 -1.61 -3.11
C ARG A 79 5.61 -0.13 -3.12
N ASN A 80 6.07 0.60 -2.11
CA ASN A 80 5.91 2.04 -1.97
C ASN A 80 6.41 2.79 -3.22
N PRO A 81 5.82 3.96 -3.52
CA PRO A 81 6.41 4.89 -4.48
C PRO A 81 7.83 5.26 -4.08
N LEU A 82 8.75 5.16 -5.03
CA LEU A 82 10.13 5.55 -4.85
C LEU A 82 10.46 6.75 -5.75
N PHE A 83 10.82 7.87 -5.12
CA PHE A 83 11.34 9.06 -5.77
C PHE A 83 12.86 9.11 -5.60
N ALA A 84 13.60 8.93 -6.70
CA ALA A 84 15.05 8.97 -6.70
C ALA A 84 15.55 10.39 -6.94
N LEU A 85 16.35 10.93 -6.01
CA LEU A 85 17.19 12.11 -6.23
C LEU A 85 18.58 11.64 -6.59
N VAL A 86 19.03 11.90 -7.82
CA VAL A 86 20.34 11.46 -8.31
C VAL A 86 21.27 12.66 -8.37
N ASP A 87 22.44 12.55 -7.74
CA ASP A 87 23.45 13.61 -7.79
C ASP A 87 23.88 13.90 -9.24
N GLU A 88 23.99 15.19 -9.59
CA GLU A 88 24.34 15.64 -10.94
C GLU A 88 25.65 15.03 -11.46
N GLN A 89 26.65 14.85 -10.59
CA GLN A 89 27.93 14.24 -10.98
C GLN A 89 27.76 12.76 -11.31
N SER A 90 26.81 12.08 -10.67
CA SER A 90 26.46 10.68 -10.98
C SER A 90 25.68 10.53 -12.29
N ILE A 91 25.06 11.60 -12.80
CA ILE A 91 24.34 11.60 -14.09
C ILE A 91 25.31 11.72 -15.27
N ILE A 92 26.41 12.46 -15.08
CA ILE A 92 27.41 12.72 -16.12
C ILE A 92 28.26 11.47 -16.45
N VAL A 93 28.29 10.49 -15.54
CA VAL A 93 29.12 9.28 -15.67
C VAL A 93 28.30 8.07 -16.11
N GLY A 94 28.31 7.75 -17.41
CA GLY A 94 27.78 6.50 -17.97
C GLY A 94 26.38 6.60 -18.61
N PRO A 95 25.72 5.47 -18.91
CA PRO A 95 24.34 5.47 -19.43
C PRO A 95 23.40 6.17 -18.45
N SER A 96 22.37 6.86 -18.97
CA SER A 96 21.48 7.76 -18.19
C SER A 96 21.09 7.17 -16.83
N ALA A 97 21.71 7.68 -15.75
CA ALA A 97 21.50 7.19 -14.39
C ALA A 97 20.03 7.31 -13.95
N LEU A 98 19.34 8.33 -14.45
CA LEU A 98 17.90 8.52 -14.27
C LEU A 98 17.10 7.39 -14.93
N ALA A 99 17.41 7.06 -16.19
CA ALA A 99 16.75 5.95 -16.88
C ALA A 99 17.03 4.61 -16.19
N ALA A 100 18.25 4.40 -15.69
CA ALA A 100 18.60 3.20 -14.93
C ALA A 100 17.81 3.07 -13.62
N ALA A 101 17.59 4.17 -12.90
CA ALA A 101 16.77 4.19 -11.69
C ALA A 101 15.30 3.86 -12.00
N LEU A 102 14.72 4.50 -13.03
CA LEU A 102 13.35 4.23 -13.47
C LEU A 102 13.15 2.77 -13.90
N ASN A 103 14.05 2.24 -14.72
CA ASN A 103 14.02 0.83 -15.14
C ASN A 103 14.22 -0.15 -13.98
N ALA A 104 14.86 0.28 -12.90
CA ALA A 104 15.06 -0.52 -11.69
C ALA A 104 13.87 -0.46 -10.71
N GLY A 105 12.83 0.32 -11.02
CA GLY A 105 11.59 0.39 -10.25
C GLY A 105 11.39 1.67 -9.44
N ALA A 106 12.13 2.74 -9.70
CA ALA A 106 11.76 4.08 -9.24
C ALA A 106 10.53 4.59 -10.00
N ASP A 107 9.62 5.29 -9.30
CA ASP A 107 8.38 5.85 -9.85
C ASP A 107 8.60 7.25 -10.44
N ASP A 108 9.60 7.97 -9.94
CA ASP A 108 10.16 9.19 -10.53
C ASP A 108 11.66 9.26 -10.19
N ALA A 109 12.44 9.88 -11.07
CA ALA A 109 13.88 10.07 -10.88
C ALA A 109 14.27 11.45 -11.41
N GLN A 110 14.85 12.29 -10.54
CA GLN A 110 15.22 13.67 -10.86
C GLN A 110 16.67 13.97 -10.43
N PRO A 111 17.35 14.90 -11.12
CA PRO A 111 18.63 15.40 -10.67
C PRO A 111 18.50 16.14 -9.33
N TRP A 112 19.51 15.99 -8.47
CA TRP A 112 19.73 16.85 -7.31
C TRP A 112 20.80 17.91 -7.67
N PRO A 113 20.58 19.21 -7.40
CA PRO A 113 19.45 19.80 -6.66
C PRO A 113 18.16 19.97 -7.48
N ILE A 114 17.01 19.86 -6.82
CA ILE A 114 15.67 20.06 -7.39
C ILE A 114 14.98 21.31 -6.82
N ASN A 115 14.16 21.97 -7.63
CA ASN A 115 13.31 23.07 -7.15
C ASN A 115 12.24 22.54 -6.18
N GLY A 116 12.06 23.19 -5.02
CA GLY A 116 11.10 22.74 -4.01
C GLY A 116 9.64 22.67 -4.49
N ALA A 117 9.20 23.63 -5.31
CA ALA A 117 7.85 23.61 -5.88
C ALA A 117 7.67 22.46 -6.87
N GLU A 118 8.71 22.15 -7.64
CA GLU A 118 8.71 21.00 -8.55
C GLU A 118 8.65 19.67 -7.78
N LEU A 119 9.46 19.54 -6.71
CA LEU A 119 9.45 18.37 -5.84
C LEU A 119 8.03 18.11 -5.30
N VAL A 120 7.41 19.13 -4.71
CA VAL A 120 6.05 19.03 -4.17
C VAL A 120 5.03 18.64 -5.24
N ALA A 121 5.09 19.28 -6.42
CA ALA A 121 4.17 18.97 -7.52
C ALA A 121 4.29 17.51 -7.99
N ARG A 122 5.51 16.98 -8.06
CA ARG A 122 5.77 15.58 -8.43
C ARG A 122 5.34 14.60 -7.35
N LEU A 123 5.55 14.90 -6.08
CA LEU A 123 5.04 14.07 -4.98
C LEU A 123 3.51 13.97 -4.99
N PHE A 124 2.81 15.08 -5.23
CA PHE A 124 1.35 15.03 -5.44
C PHE A 124 0.96 14.25 -6.69
N ALA A 125 1.76 14.29 -7.76
CA ALA A 125 1.51 13.44 -8.94
C ALA A 125 1.70 11.95 -8.63
N LEU A 126 2.72 11.59 -7.85
CA LEU A 126 2.92 10.22 -7.38
C LEU A 126 1.79 9.75 -6.46
N GLN A 127 1.36 10.58 -5.51
CA GLN A 127 0.23 10.26 -4.64
C GLN A 127 -1.07 10.10 -5.43
N ARG A 128 -1.30 10.96 -6.44
CA ARG A 128 -2.41 10.76 -7.39
C ARG A 128 -2.26 9.44 -8.11
N ARG A 129 -1.09 9.07 -8.64
CA ARG A 129 -0.88 7.75 -9.27
C ARG A 129 -1.05 6.57 -8.32
N GLN A 130 -0.82 6.73 -7.02
CA GLN A 130 -1.13 5.69 -6.03
C GLN A 130 -2.64 5.58 -5.77
N ARG A 131 -3.36 6.71 -5.78
CA ARG A 131 -4.82 6.74 -5.60
C ARG A 131 -5.59 6.37 -6.88
N ASP A 132 -5.09 6.83 -8.03
CA ASP A 132 -5.67 6.74 -9.38
C ASP A 132 -5.08 5.57 -10.18
N GLY A 133 -3.91 5.07 -9.77
CA GLY A 133 -3.45 3.71 -10.07
C GLY A 133 -4.34 2.77 -9.30
N ASN A 134 -5.58 2.70 -9.79
CA ASN A 134 -6.71 1.87 -9.42
C ASN A 134 -6.35 0.92 -8.27
N PRO A 135 -7.02 0.97 -7.11
CA PRO A 135 -7.05 -0.23 -6.28
C PRO A 135 -7.70 -1.27 -7.18
N SER A 136 -6.84 -2.09 -7.80
CA SER A 136 -7.15 -2.85 -9.01
C SER A 136 -8.46 -3.53 -8.75
N ILE A 137 -9.47 -3.25 -9.57
CA ILE A 137 -10.80 -3.86 -9.45
C ILE A 137 -10.60 -5.29 -9.00
N ILE A 138 -10.98 -5.59 -7.75
CA ILE A 138 -10.66 -6.88 -7.16
C ILE A 138 -11.66 -7.83 -7.78
N GLN A 139 -11.16 -8.78 -8.57
CA GLN A 139 -11.96 -9.80 -9.20
C GLN A 139 -12.38 -10.81 -8.14
N LEU A 140 -13.68 -11.05 -8.06
CA LEU A 140 -14.30 -12.13 -7.30
C LEU A 140 -15.10 -12.99 -8.30
N PRO A 141 -15.49 -14.21 -7.94
CA PRO A 141 -16.34 -15.01 -8.81
C PRO A 141 -17.66 -14.30 -9.11
N GLY A 142 -17.91 -14.02 -10.40
CA GLY A 142 -19.16 -13.39 -10.87
C GLY A 142 -19.38 -11.94 -10.42
N CYS A 143 -18.39 -11.30 -9.79
CA CYS A 143 -18.51 -9.91 -9.37
C CYS A 143 -17.16 -9.22 -9.20
N VAL A 144 -17.18 -7.91 -9.11
CA VAL A 144 -16.00 -7.09 -8.95
C VAL A 144 -16.15 -6.11 -7.80
N LEU A 145 -15.14 -6.00 -6.95
CA LEU A 145 -15.07 -4.95 -5.96
C LEU A 145 -14.33 -3.75 -6.54
N ARG A 146 -14.91 -2.56 -6.37
CA ARG A 146 -14.28 -1.25 -6.62
C ARG A 146 -13.90 -0.60 -5.29
N PRO A 147 -12.66 -0.75 -4.79
CA PRO A 147 -12.31 -0.28 -3.45
C PRO A 147 -12.46 1.23 -3.26
N SER A 148 -12.28 2.03 -4.33
CA SER A 148 -12.49 3.49 -4.29
C SER A 148 -13.91 3.91 -3.96
N THR A 149 -14.90 3.05 -4.24
CA THR A 149 -16.33 3.35 -4.01
C THR A 149 -16.96 2.42 -2.96
N GLY A 150 -16.26 1.37 -2.55
CA GLY A 150 -16.79 0.30 -1.70
C GLY A 150 -17.89 -0.52 -2.38
N GLU A 151 -18.00 -0.49 -3.71
CA GLU A 151 -19.06 -1.18 -4.43
C GLU A 151 -18.62 -2.57 -4.89
N LEU A 152 -19.41 -3.58 -4.54
CA LEU A 152 -19.34 -4.93 -5.08
C LEU A 152 -20.39 -5.06 -6.18
N VAL A 153 -19.94 -5.20 -7.43
CA VAL A 153 -20.78 -5.18 -8.63
C VAL A 153 -20.71 -6.54 -9.30
N GLY A 154 -21.78 -7.32 -9.22
CA GLY A 154 -21.95 -8.55 -10.00
C GLY A 154 -22.98 -8.37 -11.11
N ASP A 155 -23.16 -9.41 -11.92
CA ASP A 155 -24.11 -9.40 -13.05
C ASP A 155 -25.56 -9.15 -12.60
N THR A 156 -25.91 -9.56 -11.38
CA THR A 156 -27.29 -9.55 -10.85
C THR A 156 -27.50 -8.56 -9.71
N ALA A 157 -26.45 -8.03 -9.10
CA ALA A 157 -26.56 -7.21 -7.90
C ALA A 157 -25.41 -6.21 -7.73
N LYS A 158 -25.76 -5.03 -7.23
CA LYS A 158 -24.83 -4.00 -6.76
C LYS A 158 -24.96 -3.84 -5.25
N ILE A 159 -23.92 -4.22 -4.52
CA ILE A 159 -23.91 -4.22 -3.05
C ILE A 159 -22.89 -3.21 -2.56
N HIS A 160 -23.28 -2.37 -1.60
CA HIS A 160 -22.38 -1.43 -0.96
C HIS A 160 -21.74 -2.05 0.28
N LEU A 161 -20.41 -2.06 0.31
CA LEU A 161 -19.61 -2.38 1.48
C LEU A 161 -19.41 -1.11 2.32
N THR A 162 -19.37 -1.27 3.64
CA THR A 162 -18.94 -0.18 4.52
C THR A 162 -17.44 0.06 4.34
N HIS A 163 -16.95 1.24 4.71
CA HIS A 163 -15.53 1.57 4.61
C HIS A 163 -14.62 0.50 5.24
N GLN A 164 -14.96 0.02 6.45
CA GLN A 164 -14.19 -1.01 7.15
C GLN A 164 -14.25 -2.37 6.44
N GLU A 165 -15.39 -2.73 5.87
CA GLU A 165 -15.52 -3.96 5.06
C GLU A 165 -14.68 -3.88 3.78
N THR A 166 -14.66 -2.73 3.11
CA THR A 166 -13.84 -2.49 1.92
C THR A 166 -12.35 -2.58 2.26
N VAL A 167 -11.90 -1.88 3.30
CA VAL A 167 -10.50 -1.92 3.75
C VAL A 167 -10.07 -3.34 4.08
N LEU A 168 -10.91 -4.09 4.82
CA LEU A 168 -10.60 -5.47 5.18
C LEU A 168 -10.49 -6.38 3.94
N LEU A 169 -11.46 -6.32 3.02
CA LEU A 169 -11.44 -7.15 1.82
C LEU A 169 -10.24 -6.80 0.92
N THR A 170 -9.93 -5.51 0.77
CA THR A 170 -8.77 -5.04 0.01
C THR A 170 -7.45 -5.50 0.64
N ALA A 171 -7.32 -5.44 1.97
CA ALA A 171 -6.13 -5.91 2.67
C ALA A 171 -5.91 -7.43 2.50
N LEU A 172 -6.99 -8.21 2.49
CA LEU A 172 -6.94 -9.66 2.22
C LEU A 172 -6.57 -9.93 0.75
N ALA A 173 -7.23 -9.24 -0.18
CA ALA A 173 -7.02 -9.42 -1.62
C ALA A 173 -5.65 -8.94 -2.12
N ALA A 174 -4.97 -8.05 -1.38
CA ALA A 174 -3.61 -7.63 -1.68
C ALA A 174 -2.58 -8.77 -1.56
N ARG A 175 -2.92 -9.85 -0.84
CA ARG A 175 -2.05 -11.01 -0.58
C ARG A 175 -2.80 -12.33 -0.82
N PRO A 176 -3.20 -12.64 -2.07
CA PRO A 176 -3.99 -13.83 -2.38
C PRO A 176 -3.23 -15.11 -2.00
N GLY A 177 -3.93 -16.08 -1.40
CA GLY A 177 -3.35 -17.35 -0.96
C GLY A 177 -2.49 -17.29 0.31
N LEU A 178 -2.13 -16.11 0.81
CA LEU A 178 -1.38 -15.95 2.05
C LEU A 178 -2.31 -15.76 3.25
N ILE A 179 -1.81 -16.11 4.44
CA ILE A 179 -2.52 -15.90 5.69
C ILE A 179 -2.27 -14.47 6.17
N VAL A 180 -3.35 -13.71 6.33
CA VAL A 180 -3.36 -12.41 6.99
C VAL A 180 -3.85 -12.61 8.42
N THR A 181 -2.98 -12.31 9.39
CA THR A 181 -3.29 -12.50 10.81
C THR A 181 -4.33 -11.48 11.28
N LYS A 182 -5.05 -11.80 12.37
CA LYS A 182 -6.00 -10.84 12.96
C LYS A 182 -5.33 -9.52 13.37
N ALA A 183 -4.07 -9.55 13.80
CA ALA A 183 -3.29 -8.36 14.12
C ALA A 183 -3.04 -7.50 12.87
N MET A 184 -2.71 -8.12 11.74
CA MET A 184 -2.55 -7.41 10.46
C MET A 184 -3.88 -6.83 9.95
N CYS A 185 -4.99 -7.56 10.11
CA CYS A 185 -6.31 -7.02 9.80
C CYS A 185 -6.64 -5.79 10.66
N MET A 186 -6.32 -5.84 11.96
CA MET A 186 -6.51 -4.70 12.88
C MET A 186 -5.63 -3.51 12.49
N LEU A 187 -4.38 -3.75 12.12
CA LEU A 187 -3.48 -2.70 11.63
C LEU A 187 -4.07 -2.02 10.41
N ALA A 188 -4.58 -2.79 9.44
CA ALA A 188 -5.22 -2.24 8.24
C ALA A 188 -6.50 -1.45 8.56
N LEU A 189 -7.31 -1.90 9.52
CA LEU A 189 -8.57 -1.25 9.87
C LEU A 189 -8.41 0.04 10.67
N TYR A 190 -7.37 0.15 11.50
CA TYR A 190 -7.24 1.21 12.49
C TYR A 190 -5.89 1.94 12.49
N ASN A 191 -4.92 1.58 11.64
CA ASN A 191 -3.58 2.18 11.57
C ASN A 191 -2.91 2.35 12.95
N GLY A 192 -3.02 1.34 13.82
CA GLY A 192 -2.41 1.39 15.15
C GLY A 192 -3.09 2.33 16.15
N ARG A 193 -4.32 2.80 15.88
CA ARG A 193 -5.13 3.55 16.85
C ARG A 193 -5.74 2.62 17.89
N ASP A 194 -5.75 3.09 19.13
CA ASP A 194 -5.88 2.29 20.36
C ASP A 194 -7.33 1.93 20.74
N GLU A 195 -8.20 1.64 19.76
CA GLU A 195 -9.62 1.45 20.03
C GLU A 195 -10.29 0.41 19.10
N ALA A 196 -9.94 -0.86 19.27
CA ALA A 196 -10.90 -1.95 19.07
C ALA A 196 -10.37 -3.31 19.58
N HIS A 197 -11.25 -4.08 20.23
CA HIS A 197 -10.95 -5.47 20.58
C HIS A 197 -10.78 -6.33 19.30
N VAL A 198 -9.75 -7.18 19.26
CA VAL A 198 -9.41 -8.12 18.16
C VAL A 198 -10.62 -8.94 17.66
N LYS A 199 -11.61 -9.20 18.52
CA LYS A 199 -12.86 -9.89 18.18
C LYS A 199 -13.72 -9.16 17.12
N ILE A 200 -13.51 -7.86 16.91
CA ILE A 200 -14.28 -7.09 15.92
C ILE A 200 -13.98 -7.55 14.49
N VAL A 201 -12.78 -8.07 14.22
CA VAL A 201 -12.41 -8.58 12.89
C VAL A 201 -13.34 -9.74 12.50
N ASP A 202 -13.64 -10.64 13.43
CA ASP A 202 -14.56 -11.76 13.18
C ASP A 202 -15.97 -11.28 12.82
N VAL A 203 -16.43 -10.18 13.47
CA VAL A 203 -17.73 -9.56 13.17
C VAL A 203 -17.74 -8.97 11.77
N PHE A 204 -16.69 -8.25 11.36
CA PHE A 204 -16.58 -7.72 10.01
C PHE A 204 -16.51 -8.83 8.97
N VAL A 205 -15.71 -9.87 9.19
CA VAL A 205 -15.64 -11.02 8.28
C VAL A 205 -17.02 -11.69 8.16
N CYS A 206 -17.76 -11.85 9.26
CA CYS A 206 -19.11 -12.42 9.22
C CYS A 206 -20.08 -11.57 8.38
N LYS A 207 -20.08 -10.24 8.55
CA LYS A 207 -20.92 -9.32 7.76
C LYS A 207 -20.50 -9.31 6.28
N LEU A 208 -19.20 -9.26 6.03
CA LEU A 208 -18.61 -9.23 4.69
C LEU A 208 -18.95 -10.50 3.91
N ARG A 209 -18.82 -11.69 4.53
CA ARG A 209 -19.20 -12.96 3.91
C ARG A 209 -20.66 -13.01 3.47
N LYS A 210 -21.58 -12.45 4.27
CA LYS A 210 -23.01 -12.38 3.88
C LYS A 210 -23.21 -11.54 2.62
N LYS A 211 -22.51 -10.41 2.51
CA LYS A 211 -22.57 -9.53 1.34
C LYS A 211 -21.91 -10.17 0.11
N ILE A 212 -20.76 -10.81 0.30
CA ILE A 212 -20.06 -11.55 -0.77
C ILE A 212 -20.95 -12.66 -1.30
N ALA A 213 -21.48 -13.53 -0.43
CA ALA A 213 -22.34 -14.63 -0.84
C ALA A 213 -23.58 -14.16 -1.63
N ALA A 214 -24.13 -13.00 -1.28
CA ALA A 214 -25.24 -12.41 -2.03
C ALA A 214 -24.84 -11.92 -3.44
N ALA A 215 -23.59 -11.48 -3.63
CA ALA A 215 -23.09 -11.04 -4.94
C ALA A 215 -22.54 -12.19 -5.81
N THR A 216 -21.99 -13.24 -5.21
CA THR A 216 -21.30 -14.35 -5.89
C THR A 216 -22.18 -15.57 -6.13
N GLY A 217 -23.46 -15.53 -5.72
CA GLY A 217 -24.36 -16.68 -5.82
C GLY A 217 -24.06 -17.79 -4.80
N GLY A 218 -23.52 -17.43 -3.63
CA GLY A 218 -23.27 -18.35 -2.51
C GLY A 218 -21.82 -18.77 -2.30
N LEU A 219 -20.91 -18.38 -3.20
CA LEU A 219 -19.48 -18.60 -3.05
C LEU A 219 -18.88 -17.67 -1.99
N ASP A 220 -17.86 -18.14 -1.30
CA ASP A 220 -17.04 -17.33 -0.38
C ASP A 220 -15.65 -17.14 -0.97
N VAL A 221 -14.98 -16.05 -0.62
CA VAL A 221 -13.58 -15.77 -1.02
C VAL A 221 -12.67 -15.58 0.18
N ILE A 222 -13.22 -15.65 1.40
CA ILE A 222 -12.46 -15.48 2.64
C ILE A 222 -12.47 -16.80 3.39
N GLU A 223 -11.34 -17.50 3.42
CA GLU A 223 -11.14 -18.70 4.21
C GLU A 223 -10.69 -18.35 5.63
N THR A 224 -11.20 -19.07 6.63
CA THR A 224 -10.69 -18.99 8.01
C THR A 224 -9.60 -20.03 8.23
N VAL A 225 -8.38 -19.57 8.50
CA VAL A 225 -7.30 -20.43 8.95
C VAL A 225 -7.25 -20.38 10.47
N TRP A 226 -7.85 -21.38 11.10
CA TRP A 226 -8.06 -21.44 12.54
C TRP A 226 -6.75 -21.27 13.32
N GLY A 227 -6.79 -20.40 14.34
CA GLY A 227 -5.61 -20.05 15.15
C GLY A 227 -4.63 -19.08 14.49
N GLN A 228 -4.75 -18.78 13.20
CA GLN A 228 -3.78 -17.97 12.46
C GLN A 228 -4.39 -16.68 11.89
N GLY A 229 -5.56 -16.75 11.26
CA GLY A 229 -6.20 -15.58 10.64
C GLY A 229 -7.12 -15.94 9.48
N PHE A 230 -7.02 -15.16 8.41
CA PHE A 230 -7.84 -15.30 7.22
C PHE A 230 -6.98 -15.38 5.96
N ARG A 231 -7.50 -16.03 4.93
CA ARG A 231 -6.85 -16.17 3.63
C ARG A 231 -7.83 -15.81 2.52
N PHE A 232 -7.38 -15.01 1.56
CA PHE A 232 -8.17 -14.69 0.37
C PHE A 232 -7.99 -15.78 -0.69
N ILE A 233 -9.10 -16.28 -1.24
CA ILE A 233 -9.17 -17.30 -2.30
C ILE A 233 -9.80 -16.63 -3.54
N PRO A 234 -9.01 -16.24 -4.55
CA PRO A 234 -9.49 -15.47 -5.71
C PRO A 234 -10.61 -16.18 -6.49
N ASP A 235 -10.48 -17.49 -6.69
CA ASP A 235 -11.46 -18.29 -7.43
C ASP A 235 -12.73 -18.59 -6.61
N GLY A 236 -12.73 -18.18 -5.33
CA GLY A 236 -13.74 -18.52 -4.35
C GLY A 236 -13.88 -20.02 -4.10
N TYR A 237 -14.79 -20.35 -3.19
CA TYR A 237 -15.09 -21.73 -2.83
C TYR A 237 -16.52 -21.86 -2.32
N ALA A 238 -17.10 -23.05 -2.48
CA ALA A 238 -18.38 -23.39 -1.86
C ALA A 238 -18.12 -23.69 -0.38
N PRO A 239 -18.68 -22.91 0.55
CA PRO A 239 -18.41 -23.12 1.97
C PRO A 239 -19.10 -24.38 2.49
N SER A 240 -18.35 -25.23 3.20
CA SER A 240 -18.88 -26.36 3.95
C SER A 240 -18.57 -26.21 5.45
N PHE A 241 -19.16 -27.07 6.29
CA PHE A 241 -18.92 -27.09 7.72
C PHE A 241 -18.36 -28.45 8.13
N SER A 242 -17.26 -28.44 8.86
CA SER A 242 -16.69 -29.65 9.46
C SER A 242 -17.61 -30.22 10.54
N GLN A 243 -17.35 -31.44 10.97
CA GLN A 243 -18.03 -32.08 12.11
C GLN A 243 -17.96 -31.26 13.42
N PHE A 244 -17.05 -30.29 13.51
CA PHE A 244 -16.89 -29.37 14.64
C PHE A 244 -17.54 -28.00 14.43
N GLY A 245 -18.37 -27.84 13.39
CA GLY A 245 -19.02 -26.57 13.05
C GLY A 245 -18.07 -25.52 12.48
N GLN A 246 -16.87 -25.91 12.08
CA GLN A 246 -15.89 -24.99 11.50
C GLN A 246 -16.14 -24.83 10.00
N ARG A 247 -16.22 -23.59 9.52
CA ARG A 247 -16.33 -23.29 8.09
C ARG A 247 -15.01 -23.65 7.39
N VAL A 248 -15.08 -24.51 6.38
CA VAL A 248 -13.94 -24.95 5.57
C VAL A 248 -14.27 -24.84 4.08
N PRO A 249 -13.27 -24.74 3.19
CA PRO A 249 -13.49 -24.93 1.76
C PRO A 249 -14.08 -26.33 1.50
N GLY A 250 -15.21 -26.37 0.80
CA GLY A 250 -15.87 -27.60 0.37
C GLY A 250 -15.35 -28.13 -0.95
#